data_AF-A0A822HD90-F1
#
_entry.id   AF-A0A822HD90-F1
#
_cell.length_a   1.000
_cell.length_b   1.000
_cell.length_c   1.000
_cell.angle_alpha   90.00
_cell.angle_beta   90.00
_cell.angle_gamma   90.00
#
_symmetry.space_group_name_H-M   'P 1'
#
loop_
_entity.id
_entity.type
_entity.pdbx_description
1 polymer ?
#
loop_
_entity_poly.entity_id
_entity_poly.type
_entity_poly.pdbx_seq_one_letter_code
_entity_poly.pdbx_strand_id
1 'polypeptide(L)'
;MRAAIYEAVDENDGDPTALTVSGDETWQRRGFKSIHAVAAVLSCNITPKVLDVQRLSKKCVICTGALSMKNTDPDLYDEIINNHDCESNYDGSSGDMESQGIQDIFKRSVPMYQVQYTR
;
A
#
# COMPACT_ATOMS: atom_id res chain seq x y z
N MET A 1 12.36 -4.57 -0.64
CA MET A 1 12.42 -3.26 -1.34
C MET A 1 13.65 -2.44 -1.00
N ARG A 2 14.25 -2.55 0.21
CA ARG A 2 15.48 -1.79 0.56
C ARG A 2 16.62 -1.88 -0.46
N ALA A 3 16.92 -3.06 -1.00
CA ALA A 3 17.96 -3.21 -2.03
C ALA A 3 17.67 -2.37 -3.29
N ALA A 4 16.42 -2.41 -3.78
CA ALA A 4 15.98 -1.60 -4.91
C ALA A 4 16.10 -0.08 -4.64
N ILE A 5 15.82 0.34 -3.41
CA ILE A 5 16.00 1.74 -3.01
C ILE A 5 17.48 2.10 -2.99
N TYR A 6 18.35 1.28 -2.40
CA TYR A 6 19.79 1.57 -2.39
C TYR A 6 20.38 1.61 -3.79
N GLU A 7 19.99 0.70 -4.68
CA GLU A 7 20.38 0.75 -6.10
C GLU A 7 19.89 2.03 -6.78
N ALA A 8 18.63 2.44 -6.55
CA ALA A 8 18.10 3.67 -7.12
C ALA A 8 18.81 4.93 -6.58
N VAL A 9 19.24 4.92 -5.31
CA VAL A 9 20.04 5.99 -4.70
C VAL A 9 21.45 6.02 -5.28
N ASP A 10 22.09 4.86 -5.46
CA ASP A 10 23.43 4.75 -6.05
C ASP A 10 23.45 5.22 -7.52
N GLU A 11 22.39 4.91 -8.27
CA GLU A 11 22.18 5.39 -9.63
C GLU A 11 21.71 6.86 -9.70
N ASN A 12 21.51 7.54 -8.57
CA ASN A 12 21.04 8.93 -8.54
C ASN A 12 22.23 9.89 -8.51
N ASP A 13 22.57 10.49 -9.65
CA ASP A 13 23.67 11.48 -9.79
C ASP A 13 23.45 12.79 -8.99
N GLY A 14 22.32 12.91 -8.25
CA GLY A 14 21.89 14.08 -7.51
C GLY A 14 21.94 13.92 -5.98
N ASP A 15 20.93 14.44 -5.28
CA ASP A 15 20.81 14.27 -3.83
C ASP A 15 20.43 12.81 -3.52
N PRO A 16 21.29 12.04 -2.82
CA PRO A 16 21.02 10.62 -2.54
C PRO A 16 19.77 10.41 -1.65
N THR A 17 19.26 11.47 -1.03
CA THR A 17 18.04 11.42 -0.22
C THR A 17 16.78 11.81 -0.99
N ALA A 18 16.89 12.31 -2.23
CA ALA A 18 15.74 12.73 -3.05
C ALA A 18 15.68 11.94 -4.36
N LEU A 19 14.66 11.10 -4.50
CA LEU A 19 14.47 10.24 -5.68
C LEU A 19 13.28 10.73 -6.51
N THR A 20 13.51 11.00 -7.79
CA THR A 20 12.41 11.20 -8.75
C THR A 20 11.72 9.88 -9.03
N VAL A 21 10.39 9.87 -8.91
CA VAL A 21 9.60 8.65 -9.02
C VAL A 21 8.39 8.79 -9.94
N SER A 22 7.93 7.66 -10.44
CA SER A 22 6.63 7.49 -11.08
C SER A 22 5.74 6.61 -10.20
N GLY A 23 4.50 7.03 -9.99
CA GLY A 23 3.48 6.24 -9.29
C GLY A 23 2.46 5.68 -10.29
N ASP A 24 1.98 4.47 -10.04
CA ASP A 24 0.85 3.87 -10.76
C ASP A 24 0.11 2.91 -9.84
N GLU A 25 -1.13 2.54 -10.17
CA GLU A 25 -1.88 1.52 -9.45
C GLU A 25 -2.53 0.47 -10.34
N THR A 26 -2.82 -0.68 -9.73
CA THR A 26 -3.60 -1.75 -10.35
C THR A 26 -4.76 -2.18 -9.47
N TRP A 27 -5.86 -2.54 -10.12
CA TRP A 27 -7.08 -2.99 -9.47
C TRP A 27 -7.40 -4.43 -9.84
N GLN A 28 -8.01 -5.17 -8.91
CA GLN A 28 -8.55 -6.50 -9.20
C GLN A 28 -9.67 -6.46 -10.27
N ARG A 29 -10.45 -5.37 -10.33
CA ARG A 29 -11.62 -5.23 -11.22
C ARG A 29 -11.59 -3.91 -11.99
N ARG A 30 -12.02 -3.94 -13.26
CA ARG A 30 -12.15 -2.74 -14.10
C ARG A 30 -13.35 -1.86 -13.69
N GLY A 31 -13.29 -0.58 -14.07
CA GLY A 31 -14.43 0.35 -13.99
C GLY A 31 -14.72 0.90 -12.60
N PHE A 32 -13.69 1.17 -11.79
CA PHE A 32 -13.79 1.77 -10.45
C PHE A 32 -14.71 1.02 -9.46
N LYS A 33 -14.89 -0.28 -9.67
CA LYS A 33 -15.68 -1.18 -8.82
C LYS A 33 -14.82 -2.13 -7.99
N SER A 34 -13.51 -1.90 -7.94
CA SER A 34 -12.61 -2.76 -7.19
C SER A 34 -12.69 -2.49 -5.69
N ILE A 35 -12.62 -3.56 -4.90
CA ILE A 35 -12.50 -3.49 -3.44
C ILE A 35 -11.06 -3.72 -2.97
N HIS A 36 -10.16 -4.04 -3.91
CA HIS A 36 -8.73 -4.24 -3.70
C HIS A 36 -7.95 -3.46 -4.76
N ALA A 37 -6.90 -2.78 -4.33
CA ALA A 37 -5.94 -2.11 -5.20
C ALA A 37 -4.52 -2.30 -4.67
N VAL A 38 -3.56 -2.15 -5.57
CA VAL A 38 -2.13 -2.10 -5.23
C VAL A 38 -1.54 -0.90 -5.95
N ALA A 39 -1.11 0.09 -5.18
CA ALA A 39 -0.32 1.21 -5.68
C ALA A 39 1.17 0.86 -5.61
N ALA A 40 1.95 1.32 -6.56
CA ALA A 40 3.39 1.12 -6.62
C ALA A 40 4.10 2.44 -6.98
N VAL A 41 5.29 2.63 -6.42
CA VAL A 41 6.18 3.72 -6.78
C VAL A 41 7.45 3.13 -7.38
N LEU A 42 7.86 3.65 -8.54
CA LEU A 42 9.05 3.24 -9.27
C LEU A 42 10.06 4.38 -9.38
N SER A 43 11.34 4.07 -9.33
CA SER A 43 12.40 5.03 -9.63
C SER A 43 12.41 5.42 -11.11
N CYS A 44 12.77 6.67 -11.39
CA CYS A 44 12.91 7.21 -12.74
C CYS A 44 14.38 7.20 -13.26
N ASN A 45 15.26 6.44 -12.61
CA ASN A 45 16.65 6.26 -13.06
C ASN A 45 16.73 5.46 -14.38
N ILE A 46 17.96 5.29 -14.90
CA ILE A 46 18.23 4.53 -16.12
C ILE A 46 17.69 3.10 -16.02
N THR A 47 17.76 2.48 -14.83
CA THR A 47 17.16 1.17 -14.56
C THR A 47 16.01 1.31 -13.56
N PRO A 48 14.76 1.50 -14.02
CA PRO A 48 13.62 1.64 -13.11
C PRO A 48 13.47 0.45 -12.16
N LYS A 49 13.27 0.73 -10.88
CA LYS A 49 13.04 -0.26 -9.82
C LYS A 49 11.74 0.05 -9.11
N VAL A 50 11.02 -0.99 -8.66
CA VAL A 50 9.90 -0.82 -7.72
C VAL A 50 10.46 -0.53 -6.33
N LEU A 51 10.19 0.66 -5.82
CA LEU A 51 10.72 1.16 -4.54
C LEU A 51 9.80 0.84 -3.37
N ASP A 52 8.48 0.89 -3.59
CA ASP A 52 7.49 0.57 -2.57
C ASP A 52 6.15 0.18 -3.21
N VAL A 53 5.32 -0.57 -2.47
CA VAL A 53 3.94 -0.88 -2.84
C VAL A 53 3.01 -0.73 -1.65
N GLN A 54 1.80 -0.21 -1.88
CA GLN A 54 0.73 -0.13 -0.88
C GLN A 54 -0.44 -0.99 -1.33
N ARG A 55 -0.81 -1.99 -0.52
CA ARG A 55 -2.07 -2.72 -0.70
C ARG A 55 -3.19 -1.93 -0.04
N LEU A 56 -4.26 -1.67 -0.78
CA LEU A 56 -5.49 -1.08 -0.27
C LEU A 56 -6.61 -2.08 -0.36
N SER A 57 -7.39 -2.20 0.71
CA SER A 57 -8.53 -3.09 0.75
C SER A 57 -9.68 -2.53 1.56
N LYS A 58 -10.88 -2.65 0.98
CA LYS A 58 -12.15 -2.34 1.63
C LYS A 58 -12.71 -3.50 2.45
N LYS A 59 -12.03 -4.64 2.44
CA LYS A 59 -12.46 -5.86 3.11
C LYS A 59 -11.29 -6.62 3.69
N CYS A 60 -11.53 -7.29 4.81
CA CYS A 60 -10.66 -8.32 5.35
C CYS A 60 -11.38 -9.67 5.28
N VAL A 61 -10.68 -10.71 4.82
CA VAL A 61 -11.25 -12.07 4.74
C VAL A 61 -11.59 -12.60 6.13
N ILE A 62 -10.75 -12.32 7.14
CA ILE A 62 -10.97 -12.75 8.53
C ILE A 62 -12.23 -12.08 9.08
N CYS A 63 -12.35 -10.74 8.98
CA CYS A 63 -13.58 -10.03 9.37
C CYS A 63 -14.82 -10.61 8.70
N THR A 64 -14.74 -10.86 7.38
CA THR A 64 -15.86 -11.38 6.60
C THR A 64 -16.28 -12.78 7.09
N GLY A 65 -15.32 -13.65 7.40
CA GLY A 65 -15.60 -14.99 7.94
C GLY A 65 -16.19 -14.94 9.36
N ALA A 66 -15.64 -14.09 10.22
CA ALA A 66 -16.09 -13.93 11.61
C ALA A 66 -17.54 -13.48 11.72
N LEU A 67 -18.08 -12.74 10.74
CA LEU A 67 -19.49 -12.31 10.73
C LEU A 67 -20.49 -13.46 10.87
N SER A 68 -20.14 -14.67 10.40
CA SER A 68 -21.00 -15.85 10.55
C SER A 68 -21.17 -16.28 12.01
N MET A 69 -20.17 -16.01 12.85
CA MET A 69 -20.14 -16.39 14.26
C MET A 69 -20.78 -15.34 15.17
N LYS A 70 -20.97 -14.11 14.68
CA LYS A 70 -21.44 -12.96 15.48
C LYS A 70 -22.69 -13.23 16.34
N ASN A 71 -23.61 -14.06 15.86
CA ASN A 71 -24.85 -14.39 16.58
C ASN A 71 -24.83 -15.78 17.24
N THR A 72 -23.90 -16.66 16.85
CA THR A 72 -23.84 -18.05 17.33
C THR A 72 -22.80 -18.25 18.42
N ASP A 73 -21.68 -17.52 18.33
CA ASP A 73 -20.57 -17.51 19.27
C ASP A 73 -19.98 -16.08 19.35
N PRO A 74 -20.65 -15.18 20.09
CA PRO A 74 -20.23 -13.78 20.19
C PRO A 74 -18.86 -13.61 20.86
N ASP A 75 -18.51 -14.48 21.81
CA ASP A 75 -17.24 -14.41 22.53
C ASP A 75 -16.07 -14.70 21.57
N LEU A 76 -16.19 -15.75 20.74
CA LEU A 76 -15.20 -16.05 19.72
C LEU A 76 -15.14 -14.97 18.62
N TYR A 77 -16.29 -14.39 18.26
CA TYR A 77 -16.34 -13.26 17.32
C TYR A 77 -15.52 -12.07 17.84
N ASP A 78 -15.74 -11.67 19.10
CA ASP A 78 -15.02 -10.54 19.71
C ASP A 78 -13.52 -10.87 19.88
N GLU A 79 -13.17 -12.10 20.23
CA GLU A 79 -11.76 -12.54 20.28
C GLU A 79 -11.07 -12.38 18.92
N ILE A 80 -11.68 -12.86 17.84
CA ILE A 80 -11.11 -12.77 16.50
C ILE A 80 -10.99 -11.30 16.07
N ILE A 81 -12.06 -10.52 16.19
CA ILE A 81 -12.08 -9.14 15.72
C ILE A 81 -11.06 -8.26 16.45
N ASN A 82 -10.85 -8.49 17.75
CA ASN A 82 -9.92 -7.67 18.53
C ASN A 82 -8.44 -8.07 18.36
N ASN A 83 -8.14 -9.32 17.98
CA ASN A 83 -6.76 -9.82 17.98
C ASN A 83 -6.16 -10.05 16.60
N HIS A 84 -6.96 -10.08 15.52
CA HIS A 84 -6.42 -10.27 14.18
C HIS A 84 -5.78 -8.99 13.62
N ASP A 85 -4.80 -9.15 12.74
CA ASP A 85 -4.27 -8.06 11.94
C ASP A 85 -5.25 -7.74 10.80
N CYS A 86 -6.00 -6.64 10.96
CA CYS A 86 -7.07 -6.29 10.03
C CYS A 86 -6.50 -5.79 8.70
N GLU A 87 -6.78 -6.54 7.64
CA GLU A 87 -6.33 -6.18 6.30
C GLU A 87 -7.20 -5.11 5.62
N SER A 88 -8.32 -4.71 6.23
CA SER A 88 -9.21 -3.66 5.73
C SER A 88 -8.68 -2.30 6.14
N ASN A 89 -7.97 -1.65 5.24
CA ASN A 89 -7.22 -0.42 5.51
C ASN A 89 -7.67 0.77 4.67
N TYR A 90 -8.81 0.66 3.98
CA TYR A 90 -9.33 1.71 3.12
C TYR A 90 -10.85 1.69 3.03
N ASP A 91 -11.52 2.83 3.19
CA ASP A 91 -12.97 2.98 3.18
C ASP A 91 -13.51 3.95 2.10
N GLY A 92 -12.62 4.64 1.38
CA GLY A 92 -12.96 5.61 0.34
C GLY A 92 -13.45 5.02 -1.00
N SER A 93 -13.56 5.87 -2.03
CA SER A 93 -14.00 5.43 -3.37
C SER A 93 -12.91 4.58 -4.05
N SER A 94 -13.30 3.71 -5.00
CA SER A 94 -12.29 2.88 -5.68
C SER A 94 -11.42 3.69 -6.65
N GLY A 95 -11.90 4.86 -7.10
CA GLY A 95 -11.12 5.78 -7.94
C GLY A 95 -10.07 6.55 -7.16
N ASP A 96 -10.28 6.74 -5.85
CA ASP A 96 -9.32 7.48 -5.01
C ASP A 96 -8.22 6.58 -4.42
N MET A 97 -8.30 5.26 -4.64
CA MET A 97 -7.32 4.28 -4.15
C MET A 97 -5.89 4.64 -4.61
N GLU A 98 -5.71 5.07 -5.85
CA GLU A 98 -4.39 5.44 -6.38
C GLU A 98 -3.76 6.52 -5.51
N SER A 99 -4.52 7.62 -5.36
CA SER A 99 -4.06 8.79 -4.64
C SER A 99 -3.76 8.47 -3.18
N GLN A 100 -4.56 7.63 -2.54
CA GLN A 100 -4.34 7.21 -1.16
C GLN A 100 -3.09 6.33 -1.04
N GLY A 101 -2.96 5.36 -1.94
CA GLY A 101 -1.86 4.39 -1.91
C GLY A 101 -0.51 5.07 -2.13
N ILE A 102 -0.43 6.00 -3.08
CA ILE A 102 0.75 6.81 -3.33
C ILE A 102 1.06 7.71 -2.12
N GLN A 103 0.06 8.36 -1.51
CA GLN A 103 0.27 9.15 -0.29
C GLN A 103 0.82 8.32 0.87
N ASP A 104 0.32 7.10 1.08
CA ASP A 104 0.79 6.22 2.14
C ASP A 104 2.24 5.77 1.91
N ILE A 105 2.64 5.58 0.65
CA ILE A 105 4.02 5.30 0.26
C ILE A 105 4.93 6.50 0.57
N PHE A 106 4.50 7.71 0.18
CA PHE A 106 5.28 8.93 0.39
C PHE A 106 5.46 9.24 1.89
N LYS A 107 4.41 9.08 2.71
CA LYS A 107 4.48 9.33 4.16
C LYS A 107 5.48 8.42 4.86
N ARG A 108 5.62 7.16 4.44
CA ARG A 108 6.52 6.21 5.10
C ARG A 108 7.93 6.17 4.52
N SER A 109 8.18 6.77 3.36
CA SER A 109 9.48 6.68 2.69
C SER A 109 10.62 7.20 3.56
N VAL A 110 10.43 8.36 4.20
CA VAL A 110 11.41 8.99 5.07
C VAL A 110 11.70 8.16 6.32
N PRO A 111 10.71 7.81 7.18
CA PRO A 111 10.99 7.05 8.39
C PRO A 111 11.46 5.60 8.10
N MET A 112 11.06 4.99 6.99
CA MET A 112 11.37 3.58 6.69
C MET A 112 12.68 3.40 5.92
N TYR A 113 13.02 4.35 5.05
CA TYR A 113 14.10 4.23 4.07
C TYR A 113 15.03 5.44 3.99
N GLN A 114 14.75 6.53 4.72
CA GLN A 114 15.55 7.76 4.71
C GLN A 114 15.64 8.43 3.34
N VAL A 115 14.62 8.23 2.49
CA VAL A 115 14.50 8.89 1.19
C VAL A 115 13.19 9.65 1.09
N GLN A 116 13.23 10.78 0.39
CA GLN A 116 12.09 11.58 0.00
C GLN A 116 11.82 11.36 -1.49
N TYR A 117 10.55 11.11 -1.83
CA TYR A 117 10.14 10.99 -3.22
C TYR A 117 9.76 12.35 -3.81
N THR A 118 10.28 12.65 -4.99
CA THR A 118 10.09 13.90 -5.72
C THR A 118 9.51 13.65 -7.12
N ARG A 119 9.09 14.73 -7.79
CA ARG A 119 8.58 14.72 -9.16
C ARG A 119 9.69 15.01 -10.16
#